data_AF-A0A1A8FDG1-F1
#
_entry.id   AF-A0A1A8FDG1-F1
#
_cell.length_a   1.000
_cell.length_b   1.000
_cell.length_c   1.000
_cell.angle_alpha   90.00
_cell.angle_beta   90.00
_cell.angle_gamma   90.00
#
_symmetry.space_group_name_H-M   'P 1'
#
loop_
_entity.id
_entity.type
_entity.pdbx_description
1 polymer ?
#
loop_
_entity_poly.entity_id
_entity_poly.type
_entity_poly.pdbx_seq_one_letter_code
_entity_poly.pdbx_strand_id
1 'polypeptide(L)'
;RPLRCYIPKNPSQYRVWYIVTSCYFEYLMFFLIMLNTLCLGMQHCNQSDHVTKLSDTLNLIFTVLFTVEMILKLMAFKVRGYFGDPWNVFDFIIVIGSVVDVILSEVDTALESSGG
;
A
#
# COMPACT_ATOMS: atom_id res chain seq x y z
N ARG A 1 -0.65 -15.91 25.53
CA ARG A 1 -0.63 -16.92 24.44
C ARG A 1 0.70 -16.75 23.71
N PRO A 2 1.50 -17.80 23.46
CA PRO A 2 2.80 -17.59 22.84
C PRO A 2 2.60 -17.01 21.43
N LEU A 3 3.15 -15.83 21.19
CA LEU A 3 3.23 -15.20 19.87
C LEU A 3 3.99 -16.20 18.97
N ARG A 4 3.34 -16.70 17.92
CA ARG A 4 3.93 -17.66 16.97
C ARG A 4 5.08 -16.96 16.24
N CYS A 5 6.27 -17.00 16.83
CA CYS A 5 7.49 -16.49 16.23
C CYS A 5 7.90 -17.44 15.10
N TYR A 6 7.50 -17.12 13.87
CA TYR A 6 7.90 -17.88 12.69
C TYR A 6 9.30 -17.43 12.29
N ILE A 7 10.32 -18.17 12.71
CA ILE A 7 11.72 -17.91 12.33
C ILE A 7 12.01 -18.69 11.03
N PRO A 8 12.17 -18.00 9.88
CA PRO A 8 12.49 -18.68 8.63
C PRO A 8 13.92 -19.26 8.68
N LYS A 9 14.09 -20.49 8.18
CA LYS A 9 15.40 -21.20 8.18
C LYS A 9 16.35 -20.76 7.05
N ASN A 10 15.83 -20.08 6.02
CA ASN A 10 16.62 -19.67 4.85
C ASN A 10 17.25 -18.28 5.07
N PRO A 11 18.55 -18.09 4.77
CA PRO A 11 19.25 -16.82 5.04
C PRO A 11 18.73 -15.63 4.22
N SER A 12 18.31 -15.85 2.97
CA SER A 12 17.66 -14.84 2.14
C SER A 12 16.28 -14.44 2.68
N GLN A 13 15.50 -15.42 3.15
CA GLN A 13 14.19 -15.18 3.76
C GLN A 13 14.30 -14.47 5.11
N TYR A 14 15.35 -14.74 5.89
CA TYR A 14 15.64 -14.06 7.16
C TYR A 14 15.98 -12.58 6.97
N ARG A 15 16.78 -12.23 5.95
CA ARG A 15 17.06 -10.81 5.63
C ARG A 15 15.79 -10.05 5.26
N VAL A 16 14.95 -10.65 4.41
CA VAL A 16 13.67 -10.04 4.04
C VAL A 16 12.80 -9.90 5.27
N TRP A 17 12.61 -10.99 6.04
CA TRP A 17 11.84 -10.99 7.29
C TRP A 17 12.31 -9.90 8.26
N TYR A 18 13.61 -9.72 8.44
CA TYR A 18 14.16 -8.68 9.32
C TYR A 18 13.81 -7.25 8.85
N ILE A 19 13.81 -7.01 7.54
CA ILE A 19 13.43 -5.72 6.97
C ILE A 19 11.93 -5.46 7.13
N VAL A 20 11.07 -6.43 6.76
CA VAL A 20 9.61 -6.24 6.81
C VAL A 20 9.02 -6.32 8.21
N THR A 21 9.73 -6.89 9.18
CA THR A 21 9.32 -6.91 10.60
C THR A 21 9.89 -5.70 11.36
N SER A 22 10.62 -4.81 10.68
CA SER A 22 11.18 -3.63 11.34
C SER A 22 10.08 -2.62 11.65
N CYS A 23 9.98 -2.17 12.90
CA CYS A 23 9.03 -1.13 13.29
C CYS A 23 9.22 0.16 12.47
N TYR A 24 10.45 0.46 12.02
CA TYR A 24 10.73 1.61 11.16
C TYR A 24 10.00 1.52 9.81
N PHE A 25 9.89 0.30 9.28
CA PHE A 25 9.19 0.05 8.03
C PHE A 25 7.69 0.28 8.22
N GLU A 26 7.11 -0.25 9.30
CA GLU A 26 5.70 -0.02 9.63
C GLU A 26 5.36 1.48 9.81
N TYR A 27 6.22 2.24 10.51
CA TYR A 27 6.03 3.69 10.65
C TYR A 27 6.16 4.45 9.33
N LEU A 28 7.08 4.02 8.45
CA LEU A 28 7.21 4.60 7.11
C LEU A 28 5.91 4.40 6.33
N MET A 29 5.36 3.19 6.33
CA MET A 29 4.14 2.88 5.59
C MET A 29 2.93 3.66 6.13
N PHE A 30 2.77 3.75 7.45
CA PHE A 30 1.75 4.61 8.06
C PHE A 30 1.90 6.08 7.66
N PHE A 31 3.13 6.59 7.64
CA PHE A 31 3.41 7.96 7.22
C PHE A 31 3.03 8.20 5.76
N LEU A 32 3.31 7.23 4.87
CA LEU A 32 2.97 7.30 3.46
C LEU A 32 1.45 7.26 3.24
N ILE A 33 0.69 6.43 3.98
CA ILE A 33 -0.78 6.40 3.95
C ILE A 33 -1.35 7.76 4.36
N MET A 34 -0.84 8.33 5.46
CA MET A 34 -1.26 9.64 5.95
C MET A 34 -0.98 10.73 4.91
N LEU A 35 0.22 10.75 4.35
CA LEU A 35 0.61 11.76 3.37
C LEU A 35 -0.26 11.66 2.11
N ASN A 36 -0.56 10.44 1.66
CA ASN A 36 -1.45 10.21 0.53
C ASN A 36 -2.88 10.72 0.79
N THR A 37 -3.43 10.38 1.96
CA THR A 37 -4.78 10.79 2.36
C THR A 37 -4.87 12.30 2.52
N LEU A 38 -3.81 12.94 3.02
CA LEU A 38 -3.71 14.41 3.09
C LEU A 38 -3.66 15.04 1.69
N CYS A 39 -2.90 14.48 0.75
CA CYS A 39 -2.87 14.95 -0.64
C CYS A 39 -4.26 14.89 -1.30
N LEU A 40 -4.95 13.75 -1.16
CA LEU A 40 -6.32 13.57 -1.62
C LEU A 40 -7.31 14.54 -0.94
N GLY A 41 -7.21 14.70 0.39
CA GLY A 41 -8.08 15.64 1.13
C GLY A 41 -7.86 17.11 0.76
N MET A 42 -6.64 17.47 0.35
CA MET A 42 -6.31 18.83 -0.10
C MET A 42 -6.80 19.16 -1.51
N GLN A 43 -7.25 18.18 -2.31
CA GLN A 43 -7.77 18.43 -3.67
C GLN A 43 -9.06 19.28 -3.72
N HIS A 44 -9.69 19.61 -2.59
CA HIS A 44 -11.03 20.21 -2.59
C HIS A 44 -11.12 21.75 -2.53
N CYS A 45 -10.02 22.48 -2.65
CA CYS A 45 -10.08 23.96 -2.68
C CYS A 45 -9.19 24.51 -3.81
N ASN A 46 -9.78 24.74 -5.00
CA ASN A 46 -9.23 25.64 -6.02
C ASN A 46 -7.83 25.25 -6.54
N GLN A 47 -7.64 24.00 -6.99
CA GLN A 47 -6.31 23.49 -7.35
C GLN A 47 -5.91 23.72 -8.81
N SER A 48 -4.62 24.02 -9.00
CA SER A 48 -3.96 24.05 -10.30
C SER A 48 -3.65 22.64 -10.80
N ASP A 49 -3.57 22.46 -12.13
CA ASP A 49 -3.31 21.17 -12.80
C ASP A 49 -2.08 20.41 -12.27
N HIS A 50 -1.13 21.13 -11.68
CA HIS A 50 0.07 20.56 -11.09
C HIS A 50 -0.20 19.73 -9.83
N VAL A 51 -1.15 20.16 -8.99
CA VAL A 51 -1.41 19.50 -7.71
C VAL A 51 -2.25 18.23 -7.90
N THR A 52 -3.15 18.23 -8.89
CA THR A 52 -3.88 17.03 -9.35
C THR A 52 -2.90 15.98 -9.88
N LYS A 53 -2.06 16.34 -10.86
CA LYS A 53 -1.06 15.40 -11.42
C LYS A 53 -0.09 14.85 -10.38
N LEU A 54 0.33 15.68 -9.44
CA LEU A 54 1.23 15.25 -8.37
C LEU A 54 0.53 14.22 -7.47
N SER A 55 -0.71 14.47 -7.09
CA SER A 55 -1.50 13.57 -6.24
C SER A 55 -1.76 12.23 -6.92
N ASP A 56 -2.07 12.22 -8.21
CA ASP A 56 -2.26 10.98 -8.98
C ASP A 56 -0.97 10.18 -9.10
N THR A 57 0.15 10.87 -9.36
CA THR A 57 1.47 10.24 -9.40
C THR A 57 1.85 9.65 -8.04
N LEU A 58 1.58 10.38 -6.94
CA LEU A 58 1.83 9.93 -5.58
C LEU A 58 0.95 8.72 -5.22
N ASN A 59 -0.34 8.75 -5.51
CA ASN A 59 -1.26 7.63 -5.34
C ASN A 59 -0.74 6.36 -6.03
N LEU A 60 -0.28 6.48 -7.27
CA LEU A 60 0.30 5.36 -8.02
C LEU A 60 1.59 4.85 -7.37
N ILE A 61 2.50 5.75 -6.98
CA ILE A 61 3.76 5.38 -6.30
C ILE A 61 3.46 4.64 -4.99
N PHE A 62 2.53 5.15 -4.19
CA PHE A 62 2.15 4.51 -2.92
C PHE A 62 1.52 3.15 -3.15
N THR A 63 0.62 3.03 -4.13
CA THR A 63 0.00 1.76 -4.50
C THR A 63 1.06 0.71 -4.87
N VAL A 64 2.07 1.09 -5.67
CA VAL A 64 3.19 0.21 -6.01
C VAL A 64 4.03 -0.14 -4.78
N LEU A 65 4.35 0.82 -3.91
CA LEU A 65 5.12 0.60 -2.69
C LEU A 65 4.40 -0.37 -1.72
N PHE A 66 3.11 -0.16 -1.46
CA PHE A 66 2.29 -1.04 -0.63
C PHE A 66 2.19 -2.45 -1.24
N THR A 67 2.08 -2.54 -2.57
CA THR A 67 2.06 -3.83 -3.27
C THR A 67 3.38 -4.59 -3.10
N VAL A 68 4.52 -3.90 -3.23
CA VAL A 68 5.85 -4.48 -3.04
C VAL A 68 6.04 -4.93 -1.58
N GLU A 69 5.65 -4.12 -0.61
CA GLU A 69 5.62 -4.52 0.81
C GLU A 69 4.82 -5.79 1.01
N MET A 70 3.59 -5.85 0.49
CA MET A 70 2.70 -6.99 0.64
C MET A 70 3.39 -8.26 0.13
N ILE A 71 4.02 -8.20 -1.05
CA ILE A 71 4.77 -9.31 -1.64
C ILE A 71 5.95 -9.72 -0.75
N LEU A 72 6.71 -8.75 -0.21
CA LEU A 72 7.84 -9.02 0.68
C LEU A 72 7.38 -9.69 1.99
N LYS A 73 6.30 -9.21 2.62
CA LYS A 73 5.70 -9.83 3.81
C LYS A 73 5.17 -11.23 3.50
N LEU A 74 4.55 -11.43 2.34
CA LEU A 74 4.01 -12.73 1.93
C LEU A 74 5.12 -13.77 1.69
N MET A 75 6.25 -13.35 1.11
CA MET A 75 7.46 -14.17 0.98
C MET A 75 8.14 -14.45 2.33
N ALA A 76 8.16 -13.48 3.25
CA ALA A 76 8.75 -13.63 4.56
C ALA A 76 7.96 -14.59 5.48
N PHE A 77 6.64 -14.39 5.60
CA PHE A 77 5.80 -15.06 6.59
C PHE A 77 5.08 -16.33 6.09
N LYS A 78 5.12 -16.59 4.76
CA LYS A 78 4.19 -17.50 4.05
C LYS A 78 2.72 -17.06 4.21
N VAL A 79 1.89 -17.42 3.24
CA VAL A 79 0.44 -17.13 3.21
C VAL A 79 -0.25 -17.41 4.56
N ARG A 80 0.09 -18.52 5.21
CA ARG A 80 -0.53 -18.95 6.48
C ARG A 80 -0.14 -18.09 7.70
N GLY A 81 1.03 -17.45 7.66
CA GLY A 81 1.46 -16.51 8.71
C GLY A 81 0.93 -15.10 8.47
N TYR A 82 0.87 -14.69 7.20
CA TYR A 82 0.38 -13.37 6.80
C TYR A 82 -1.09 -13.13 7.19
N PHE A 83 -1.99 -14.05 6.84
CA PHE A 83 -3.42 -13.95 7.19
C PHE A 83 -3.74 -14.22 8.67
N GLY A 84 -2.74 -14.63 9.46
CA GLY A 84 -2.89 -14.82 10.90
C GLY A 84 -2.75 -13.52 11.69
N ASP A 85 -2.19 -12.48 11.09
CA ASP A 85 -1.98 -11.18 11.73
C ASP A 85 -3.01 -10.16 11.22
N PRO A 86 -3.89 -9.64 12.09
CA PRO A 86 -4.89 -8.65 11.68
C PRO A 86 -4.27 -7.36 11.13
N TRP A 87 -3.05 -6.99 11.53
CA TRP A 87 -2.37 -5.80 10.99
C TRP A 87 -1.96 -5.98 9.54
N ASN A 88 -1.52 -7.17 9.15
CA ASN A 88 -1.24 -7.50 7.75
C ASN A 88 -2.52 -7.55 6.91
N VAL A 89 -3.63 -7.99 7.50
CA VAL A 89 -4.94 -7.95 6.82
C VAL A 89 -5.42 -6.51 6.63
N PHE A 90 -5.19 -5.63 7.60
CA PHE A 90 -5.48 -4.20 7.47
C PHE A 90 -4.69 -3.59 6.31
N ASP A 91 -3.37 -3.83 6.27
CA ASP A 91 -2.48 -3.41 5.19
C ASP A 91 -2.99 -3.88 3.80
N PHE A 92 -3.39 -5.14 3.69
CA PHE A 92 -4.00 -5.70 2.47
C PHE A 92 -5.27 -4.98 2.02
N ILE A 93 -6.15 -4.61 2.96
CA ILE A 93 -7.39 -3.87 2.66
C ILE A 93 -7.06 -2.47 2.14
N ILE A 94 -6.06 -1.79 2.72
CA ILE A 94 -5.63 -0.48 2.27
C ILE A 94 -5.09 -0.54 0.85
N VAL A 95 -4.25 -1.55 0.53
CA VAL A 95 -3.72 -1.74 -0.83
C VAL A 95 -4.86 -1.93 -1.84
N ILE A 96 -5.82 -2.82 -1.54
CA ILE A 96 -6.96 -3.05 -2.43
C ILE A 96 -7.79 -1.78 -2.61
N GLY A 97 -8.03 -1.03 -1.52
CA GLY A 97 -8.73 0.25 -1.59
C GLY A 97 -8.06 1.23 -2.55
N SER A 98 -6.73 1.39 -2.44
CA SER A 98 -5.96 2.27 -3.33
C SER A 98 -5.96 1.79 -4.79
N VAL A 99 -5.85 0.48 -5.05
CA VAL A 99 -5.91 -0.07 -6.41
C VAL A 99 -7.28 0.17 -7.05
N VAL A 100 -8.36 -0.06 -6.29
CA VAL A 100 -9.74 0.14 -6.78
C VAL A 100 -9.98 1.61 -7.09
N ASP A 101 -9.52 2.51 -6.24
CA ASP A 101 -9.64 3.97 -6.45
C ASP A 101 -8.96 4.43 -7.75
N VAL A 102 -7.74 3.95 -8.01
CA VAL A 102 -7.01 4.22 -9.26
C VAL A 102 -7.78 3.67 -10.46
N ILE A 103 -8.25 2.41 -10.41
CA ILE A 103 -8.98 1.80 -11.53
C ILE A 103 -10.28 2.55 -11.81
N LEU A 104 -11.02 2.95 -10.76
CA LEU A 104 -12.26 3.71 -10.93
C LEU A 104 -12.01 5.05 -11.61
N SER A 105 -10.93 5.74 -11.23
CA SER A 105 -10.53 7.02 -11.85
C SER A 105 -10.21 6.88 -13.34
N GLU A 106 -9.52 5.80 -13.72
CA GLU A 106 -9.20 5.49 -15.12
C GLU A 106 -10.45 5.12 -15.93
N VAL A 107 -11.38 4.36 -15.34
CA VAL A 107 -12.64 3.96 -15.98
C VAL A 107 -13.54 5.17 -16.21
N ASP A 108 -13.65 6.07 -15.24
CA ASP A 108 -14.44 7.31 -15.38
C ASP A 108 -13.93 8.17 -16.54
N THR A 109 -12.60 8.36 -16.60
CA THR A 109 -11.92 9.05 -17.72
C THR A 109 -12.18 8.38 -19.07
N ALA A 110 -12.17 7.04 -19.12
CA ALA A 110 -12.43 6.29 -20.35
C ALA A 110 -13.89 6.42 -20.83
N LEU A 111 -14.85 6.44 -19.90
CA LEU A 111 -16.28 6.61 -20.21
C LEU A 111 -16.57 7.99 -20.80
N GLU A 112 -15.97 9.06 -20.26
CA GLU A 112 -16.09 10.41 -20.83
C GLU A 112 -15.56 10.46 -22.27
N SER A 113 -14.50 9.72 -22.58
CA SER A 113 -13.93 9.66 -23.94
C SER A 113 -14.81 8.91 -24.95
N SER A 114 -15.67 7.98 -24.50
CA SER A 114 -16.57 7.20 -25.37
C SER A 114 -17.99 7.78 -25.47
N GLY A 115 -18.35 8.72 -24.60
CA GLY A 115 -19.66 9.37 -24.57
C GLY A 115 -19.79 10.66 -25.37
N GLY A 116 -18.74 11.06 -26.10
CA GLY A 116 -18.71 12.26 -26.95
C GLY A 116 -19.08 12.00 -28.41
#